data_AF-A0A1S3YK36-F1
#
_entry.id   AF-A0A1S3YK36-F1
#
_cell.length_a   1.000
_cell.length_b   1.000
_cell.length_c   1.000
_cell.angle_alpha   90.00
_cell.angle_beta   90.00
_cell.angle_gamma   90.00
#
_symmetry.space_group_name_H-M   'P 1'
#
loop_
_entity.id
_entity.type
_entity.pdbx_description
1 polymer ?
#
loop_
_entity_poly.entity_id
_entity_poly.type
_entity_poly.pdbx_seq_one_letter_code
_entity_poly.pdbx_strand_id
1 'polypeptide(L)'
;MANLYVKAVPPADLNRNTDWFMYPGVWTTYILILFFSWLLVLSLFGCSPGIAWTVVNLGHFLVTYHFFHWKKGTPFADDQGIYNQLTWWEQIDNGKQLTRNRKFLTVVPVVLYLIASHTTDYQHPMLFFNTIAVMVLVIAKFPNMHKVRIFGINGDP
;
A
#
# COMPACT_ATOMS: atom_id res chain seq x y z
N MET A 1 32.17 39.05 7.36
CA MET A 1 30.83 38.73 7.90
C MET A 1 30.83 37.26 8.31
N ALA A 2 30.61 36.96 9.59
CA ALA A 2 30.51 35.57 10.05
C ALA A 2 29.19 34.95 9.56
N ASN A 3 29.23 33.73 9.02
CA ASN A 3 28.04 32.99 8.61
C ASN A 3 27.22 32.60 9.85
N LEU A 4 26.17 33.37 10.15
CA LEU A 4 25.23 33.17 11.26
C LEU A 4 24.13 32.14 10.92
N TYR A 5 24.47 31.07 10.20
CA TYR A 5 23.49 30.01 9.96
C TYR A 5 23.39 29.12 11.20
N VAL A 6 22.29 29.27 11.94
CA VAL A 6 21.91 28.34 13.01
C VAL A 6 21.43 27.05 12.36
N LYS A 7 22.10 25.94 12.67
CA LYS A 7 21.65 24.60 12.26
C LYS A 7 20.44 24.23 13.10
N ALA A 8 19.23 24.41 12.54
CA ALA A 8 18.01 23.98 13.19
C ALA A 8 18.01 22.44 13.34
N VAL A 9 17.62 21.96 14.52
CA VAL A 9 17.39 20.54 14.75
C VAL A 9 16.11 20.17 14.00
N PRO A 10 16.11 19.12 13.15
CA PRO A 10 14.90 18.69 12.48
C PRO A 10 13.84 18.29 13.52
N PRO A 11 12.55 18.59 13.28
CA PRO A 11 11.48 18.20 14.18
C PRO A 11 11.47 16.69 14.34
N ALA A 12 11.04 16.21 15.52
CA ALA A 12 10.87 14.79 15.77
C ALA A 12 9.87 14.19 14.78
N ASP A 13 10.16 12.98 14.29
CA ASP A 13 9.18 12.21 13.52
C ASP A 13 8.12 11.67 14.47
N LEU A 14 6.92 12.25 14.40
CA LEU A 14 5.78 11.89 15.23
C LEU A 14 4.94 10.76 14.62
N ASN A 15 5.21 10.35 13.37
CA ASN A 15 4.38 9.39 12.65
C ASN A 15 4.73 7.93 13.00
N ARG A 16 4.31 7.49 14.17
CA ARG A 16 4.45 6.09 14.62
C ARG A 16 3.57 5.10 13.88
N ASN A 17 2.59 5.58 13.12
CA ASN A 17 1.61 4.74 12.43
C ASN A 17 2.19 4.06 11.18
N THR A 18 3.20 4.68 10.54
CA THR A 18 3.80 4.17 9.30
C THR A 18 5.33 4.12 9.31
N ASP A 19 5.99 4.55 10.40
CA ASP A 19 7.45 4.53 10.53
C ASP A 19 8.05 3.12 10.42
N TRP A 20 7.29 2.10 10.82
CA TRP A 20 7.73 0.71 10.74
C TRP A 20 8.10 0.26 9.32
N PHE A 21 7.56 0.88 8.26
CA PHE A 21 7.98 0.62 6.87
C PHE A 21 9.45 0.93 6.59
N MET A 22 10.11 1.67 7.48
CA MET A 22 11.54 1.99 7.37
C MET A 22 12.45 0.87 7.88
N TYR A 23 11.90 -0.17 8.54
CA TYR A 23 12.72 -1.26 9.06
C TYR A 23 13.25 -2.18 7.95
N PRO A 24 14.53 -2.60 7.98
CA PRO A 24 15.18 -3.34 6.89
C PRO A 24 14.52 -4.68 6.49
N GLY A 25 13.74 -5.30 7.38
CA GLY A 25 13.09 -6.59 7.15
C GLY A 25 11.69 -6.52 6.52
N VAL A 26 11.07 -5.34 6.45
CA VAL A 26 9.64 -5.22 6.12
C VAL A 26 9.32 -5.78 4.74
N TRP A 27 10.17 -5.55 3.74
CA TRP A 27 9.92 -6.03 2.39
C TRP A 27 9.97 -7.55 2.32
N THR A 28 10.94 -8.17 3.00
CA THR A 28 11.04 -9.62 3.09
C THR A 28 9.82 -10.19 3.80
N THR A 29 9.44 -9.63 4.94
CA THR A 29 8.22 -10.04 5.67
C THR A 29 6.98 -9.90 4.79
N TYR A 30 6.86 -8.82 4.03
CA TYR A 30 5.76 -8.61 3.09
C TYR A 30 5.67 -9.72 2.04
N ILE A 31 6.79 -10.05 1.40
CA ILE A 31 6.87 -11.11 0.39
C ILE A 31 6.52 -12.47 1.01
N LEU A 32 7.00 -12.75 2.22
CA LEU A 32 6.67 -13.97 2.95
C LEU A 32 5.18 -14.05 3.28
N ILE A 33 4.55 -12.95 3.70
CA ILE A 33 3.10 -12.90 3.94
C ILE A 33 2.33 -13.27 2.67
N LEU A 34 2.70 -12.72 1.51
CA LEU A 34 2.05 -13.06 0.24
C LEU A 34 2.22 -14.53 -0.11
N PHE A 35 3.44 -15.06 0.04
CA PHE A 35 3.75 -16.46 -0.25
C PHE A 35 2.99 -17.42 0.66
N PHE A 36 3.00 -17.19 1.97
CA PHE A 36 2.26 -18.02 2.92
C PHE A 36 0.74 -17.87 2.77
N SER A 37 0.24 -16.70 2.38
CA SER A 37 -1.17 -16.53 2.03
C SER A 37 -1.56 -17.38 0.83
N TRP A 38 -0.69 -17.46 -0.19
CA TRP A 38 -0.90 -18.34 -1.34
C TRP A 38 -0.88 -19.81 -0.97
N LEU A 39 0.09 -20.26 -0.15
CA LEU A 39 0.12 -21.62 0.39
C LEU A 39 -1.15 -21.93 1.19
N LEU A 40 -1.60 -21.01 2.04
CA LEU A 40 -2.81 -21.18 2.84
C LEU A 40 -4.04 -21.37 1.94
N VAL A 41 -4.20 -20.53 0.92
CA VAL A 41 -5.31 -20.65 -0.04
C VAL A 41 -5.25 -21.99 -0.78
N LEU A 42 -4.07 -22.44 -1.21
CA LEU A 42 -3.92 -23.76 -1.82
C LEU A 42 -4.31 -24.89 -0.88
N SER A 43 -3.80 -24.87 0.35
CA SER A 43 -4.03 -25.92 1.33
C SER A 43 -5.50 -25.99 1.79
N LEU A 44 -6.17 -24.84 1.95
CA LEU A 44 -7.55 -24.80 2.44
C LEU A 44 -8.57 -25.11 1.35
N PHE A 45 -8.35 -24.64 0.11
CA PHE A 45 -9.36 -24.74 -0.95
C PHE A 45 -9.07 -25.84 -1.97
N GLY A 46 -7.87 -26.42 -2.00
CA GLY A 46 -7.49 -27.45 -2.97
C GLY A 46 -7.61 -27.00 -4.44
N CYS A 47 -7.57 -25.69 -4.68
CA CYS A 47 -7.73 -25.09 -6.00
C CYS A 47 -6.43 -25.12 -6.81
N SER A 48 -6.50 -24.74 -8.09
CA SER A 48 -5.30 -24.65 -8.91
C SER A 48 -4.39 -23.50 -8.45
N PRO A 49 -3.06 -23.58 -8.68
CA PRO A 49 -2.10 -22.51 -8.42
C PRO A 49 -2.53 -21.13 -8.91
N GLY A 50 -3.14 -21.05 -10.10
CA GLY A 50 -3.58 -19.77 -10.67
C GLY A 50 -4.81 -19.18 -10.00
N ILE A 51 -5.77 -20.02 -9.59
CA ILE A 51 -6.91 -19.58 -8.78
C ILE A 51 -6.42 -19.08 -7.42
N ALA A 52 -5.47 -19.78 -6.79
CA ALA A 52 -4.89 -19.33 -5.54
C ALA A 52 -4.22 -17.95 -5.66
N TRP A 53 -3.46 -17.70 -6.73
CA TRP A 53 -2.89 -16.38 -6.99
C TRP A 53 -3.94 -15.30 -7.24
N THR A 54 -5.04 -15.62 -7.93
CA THR A 54 -6.17 -14.70 -8.11
C THR A 54 -6.80 -14.33 -6.77
N VAL A 55 -7.04 -15.30 -5.88
CA VAL A 55 -7.58 -15.04 -4.53
C VAL A 55 -6.63 -14.16 -3.72
N VAL A 56 -5.32 -14.46 -3.74
CA VAL A 56 -4.32 -13.63 -3.05
C VAL A 56 -4.27 -12.21 -3.62
N ASN A 57 -4.32 -12.04 -4.94
CA ASN A 57 -4.32 -10.72 -5.59
C ASN A 57 -5.56 -9.90 -5.20
N LEU A 58 -6.75 -10.50 -5.19
CA LEU A 58 -7.99 -9.84 -4.78
C LEU A 58 -8.03 -9.54 -3.27
N GLY A 59 -7.54 -10.47 -2.44
CA GLY A 59 -7.41 -10.24 -1.00
C GLY A 59 -6.43 -9.12 -0.68
N HIS A 60 -5.27 -9.12 -1.36
CA HIS A 60 -4.29 -8.03 -1.29
C HIS A 60 -4.89 -6.69 -1.70
N PHE A 61 -5.68 -6.66 -2.78
CA PHE A 61 -6.41 -5.47 -3.20
C PHE A 61 -7.33 -4.93 -2.10
N LEU A 62 -8.21 -5.76 -1.55
CA LEU A 62 -9.16 -5.34 -0.53
C LEU A 62 -8.45 -4.82 0.73
N VAL A 63 -7.50 -5.61 1.25
CA VAL A 63 -6.78 -5.26 2.47
C VAL A 63 -5.95 -4.00 2.27
N THR A 64 -5.11 -3.96 1.23
CA THR A 64 -4.21 -2.82 1.04
C THR A 64 -4.94 -1.55 0.64
N TYR A 65 -6.01 -1.63 -0.16
CA TYR A 65 -6.82 -0.46 -0.45
C TYR A 65 -7.46 0.10 0.82
N HIS A 66 -8.03 -0.77 1.67
CA HIS A 66 -8.64 -0.35 2.92
C HIS A 66 -7.64 0.37 3.85
N PHE A 67 -6.48 -0.24 4.11
CA PHE A 67 -5.50 0.36 5.02
C PHE A 67 -4.79 1.57 4.42
N PHE A 68 -4.31 1.48 3.17
CA PHE A 68 -3.51 2.55 2.59
C PHE A 68 -4.32 3.74 2.09
N HIS A 69 -5.53 3.50 1.55
CA HIS A 69 -6.27 4.53 0.81
C HIS A 69 -7.61 4.90 1.42
N TRP A 70 -8.13 4.11 2.36
CA TRP A 70 -9.38 4.41 3.06
C TRP A 70 -9.19 4.86 4.50
N LYS A 71 -8.40 4.12 5.29
CA LYS A 71 -8.13 4.46 6.69
C LYS A 71 -7.30 5.74 6.79
N LYS A 72 -7.85 6.72 7.52
CA LYS A 72 -7.20 7.99 7.89
C LYS A 72 -6.85 8.01 9.37
N GLY A 73 -5.92 8.89 9.72
CA GLY A 73 -5.52 9.11 11.11
C GLY A 73 -4.57 8.06 11.65
N THR A 74 -4.45 8.07 12.96
CA THR A 74 -3.37 7.46 13.74
C THR A 74 -3.93 7.23 15.15
N PRO A 75 -3.58 6.11 15.80
CA PRO A 75 -4.03 5.84 17.18
C PRO A 75 -3.17 6.56 18.24
N PHE A 76 -2.16 7.34 17.84
CA PHE A 76 -1.18 7.94 18.75
C PHE A 76 -1.56 9.38 19.10
N ALA A 77 -1.58 9.72 20.40
CA ALA A 77 -1.93 11.07 20.85
C ALA A 77 -0.78 12.08 20.68
N ASP A 78 0.47 11.59 20.58
CA ASP A 78 1.69 12.41 20.52
C ASP A 78 1.76 13.29 19.26
N ASP A 79 1.06 12.91 18.20
CA ASP A 79 1.02 13.66 16.94
C ASP A 79 0.03 14.83 16.93
N GLN A 80 -0.71 15.05 18.02
CA GLN A 80 -1.67 16.16 18.17
C GLN A 80 -2.68 16.27 17.01
N GLY A 81 -2.99 15.15 16.35
CA GLY A 81 -3.99 15.06 15.28
C GLY A 81 -3.52 15.56 13.92
N ILE A 82 -2.21 15.85 13.73
CA ILE A 82 -1.69 16.35 12.44
C ILE A 82 -1.90 15.36 11.28
N TYR A 83 -2.12 14.07 11.57
CA TYR A 83 -2.38 13.03 10.57
C TYR A 83 -3.85 12.61 10.45
N ASN A 84 -4.78 13.22 11.20
CA ASN A 84 -6.20 12.81 11.25
C ASN A 84 -6.86 12.75 9.86
N GLN A 85 -6.48 13.67 8.97
CA GLN A 85 -7.03 13.78 7.62
C GLN A 85 -6.21 13.06 6.55
N LEU A 86 -5.13 12.40 6.95
CA LEU A 86 -4.21 11.72 6.03
C LEU A 86 -4.42 10.23 6.08
N THR A 87 -4.51 9.60 4.91
CA THR A 87 -4.49 8.14 4.80
C THR A 87 -3.12 7.59 5.14
N TRP A 88 -3.00 6.28 5.41
CA TRP A 88 -1.68 5.67 5.64
C TRP A 88 -0.75 5.84 4.43
N TRP A 89 -1.28 5.82 3.20
CA TRP A 89 -0.50 6.13 2.00
C TRP A 89 -0.02 7.57 1.97
N GLU A 90 -0.76 8.52 2.54
CA GLU A 90 -0.34 9.92 2.59
C GLU A 90 0.69 10.15 3.71
N GLN A 91 0.61 9.35 4.77
CA GLN A 91 1.51 9.36 5.92
C GLN A 91 2.89 8.75 5.63
N ILE A 92 2.96 7.62 4.91
CA ILE A 92 4.21 6.86 4.72
C ILE A 92 5.34 7.72 4.13
N ASP A 93 6.57 7.47 4.61
CA ASP A 93 7.79 8.20 4.24
C ASP A 93 7.65 9.73 4.36
N ASN A 94 6.87 10.19 5.36
CA ASN A 94 6.61 11.61 5.60
C ASN A 94 5.99 12.31 4.38
N GLY A 95 5.14 11.60 3.63
CA GLY A 95 4.47 12.12 2.43
C GLY A 95 5.37 12.30 1.20
N LYS A 96 6.67 11.97 1.29
CA LYS A 96 7.59 12.06 0.14
C LYS A 96 7.18 11.08 -0.95
N GLN A 97 7.03 11.57 -2.18
CA GLN A 97 6.61 10.75 -3.32
C GLN A 97 7.78 9.97 -3.93
N LEU A 98 7.46 8.85 -4.59
CA LEU A 98 8.41 8.04 -5.38
C LEU A 98 9.65 7.56 -4.61
N THR A 99 9.54 7.45 -3.29
CA THR A 99 10.53 6.82 -2.42
C THR A 99 10.70 5.33 -2.77
N ARG A 100 11.77 4.73 -2.24
CA ARG A 100 12.03 3.31 -2.43
C ARG A 100 10.86 2.44 -1.92
N ASN A 101 10.31 2.74 -0.74
CA ASN A 101 9.16 2.04 -0.15
C ASN A 101 7.90 2.19 -1.00
N ARG A 102 7.56 3.41 -1.43
CA ARG A 102 6.40 3.63 -2.31
C ARG A 102 6.52 2.90 -3.63
N LYS A 103 7.71 2.91 -4.25
CA LYS A 103 7.96 2.14 -5.49
C LYS A 103 7.73 0.65 -5.27
N PHE A 104 8.26 0.09 -4.17
CA PHE A 104 8.02 -1.31 -3.81
C PHE A 104 6.51 -1.61 -3.67
N LEU A 105 5.79 -0.82 -2.85
CA LEU A 105 4.35 -1.00 -2.61
C LEU A 105 3.49 -0.78 -3.87
N THR A 106 3.98 -0.02 -4.85
CA THR A 106 3.32 0.13 -6.16
C THR A 106 3.63 -1.01 -7.11
N VAL A 107 4.83 -1.57 -7.09
CA VAL A 107 5.23 -2.69 -7.97
C VAL A 107 4.58 -4.01 -7.57
N VAL A 108 4.44 -4.26 -6.26
CA VAL A 108 3.83 -5.50 -5.75
C VAL A 108 2.49 -5.87 -6.41
N PRO A 109 1.46 -5.01 -6.45
CA PRO A 109 0.19 -5.35 -7.09
C PRO A 109 0.32 -5.59 -8.60
N VAL A 110 1.29 -4.96 -9.27
CA VAL A 110 1.57 -5.23 -10.69
C VAL A 110 2.14 -6.64 -10.86
N VAL A 111 3.07 -7.06 -10.00
CA VAL A 111 3.64 -8.41 -10.04
C VAL A 111 2.58 -9.46 -9.70
N LEU A 112 1.76 -9.23 -8.67
CA LEU A 112 0.64 -10.13 -8.32
C LEU A 112 -0.36 -10.29 -9.47
N TYR A 113 -0.71 -9.18 -10.12
CA TYR A 113 -1.55 -9.20 -11.33
C TYR A 113 -0.94 -10.06 -12.43
N LEU A 114 0.34 -9.84 -12.77
CA LEU A 114 1.01 -10.59 -13.83
C LEU A 114 1.08 -12.08 -13.53
N ILE A 115 1.41 -12.46 -12.30
CA ILE A 115 1.45 -13.87 -11.88
C ILE A 115 0.05 -14.48 -11.95
N ALA A 116 -0.96 -13.83 -11.37
CA ALA A 116 -2.33 -14.34 -11.36
C ALA A 116 -2.88 -14.50 -12.79
N SER A 117 -2.76 -13.46 -13.62
CA SER A 117 -3.24 -13.50 -15.01
C SER A 117 -2.53 -14.54 -15.85
N HIS A 118 -1.19 -14.65 -15.74
CA HIS A 118 -0.43 -15.64 -16.49
C HIS A 118 -0.77 -17.08 -16.06
N THR A 119 -0.88 -17.33 -14.76
CA THR A 119 -1.18 -18.68 -14.23
C THR A 119 -2.63 -19.11 -14.42
N THR A 120 -3.54 -18.18 -14.73
CA THR A 120 -4.91 -18.47 -15.19
C THR A 120 -5.05 -18.41 -16.71
N ASP A 121 -3.94 -18.42 -17.46
CA ASP A 121 -3.92 -18.35 -18.93
C ASP A 121 -4.76 -17.21 -19.52
N TYR A 122 -4.79 -16.06 -18.83
CA TYR A 122 -5.55 -14.87 -19.21
C TYR A 122 -7.05 -15.13 -19.41
N GLN A 123 -7.58 -16.23 -18.86
CA GLN A 123 -8.98 -16.61 -19.05
C GLN A 123 -9.92 -15.68 -18.27
N HIS A 124 -11.09 -15.44 -18.85
CA HIS A 124 -12.19 -14.79 -18.15
C HIS A 124 -12.92 -15.80 -17.24
N PRO A 125 -13.42 -15.37 -16.07
CA PRO A 125 -13.48 -13.98 -15.58
C PRO A 125 -12.24 -13.51 -14.80
N MET A 126 -11.25 -14.37 -14.58
CA MET A 126 -10.10 -14.12 -13.69
C MET A 126 -9.28 -12.91 -14.16
N LEU A 127 -9.01 -12.81 -15.47
CA LEU A 127 -8.32 -11.67 -16.05
C LEU A 127 -9.02 -10.35 -15.69
N PHE A 128 -10.34 -10.27 -15.89
CA PHE A 128 -11.11 -9.06 -15.64
C PHE A 128 -11.00 -8.59 -14.18
N PHE A 129 -11.21 -9.50 -13.22
CA PHE A 129 -11.11 -9.13 -11.80
C PHE A 129 -9.70 -8.69 -11.41
N ASN A 130 -8.68 -9.41 -11.87
CA ASN A 130 -7.29 -9.07 -11.62
C ASN A 130 -6.92 -7.71 -12.23
N THR A 131 -7.42 -7.38 -13.43
CA THR A 131 -7.19 -6.09 -14.10
C THR A 131 -7.84 -4.93 -13.35
N ILE A 132 -9.09 -5.09 -12.90
CA ILE A 132 -9.78 -4.04 -12.12
C ILE A 132 -9.03 -3.77 -10.81
N ALA A 133 -8.60 -4.83 -10.11
CA ALA A 133 -7.85 -4.72 -8.87
C ALA A 133 -6.54 -3.93 -9.05
N VAL A 134 -5.71 -4.28 -10.04
CA VAL A 134 -4.43 -3.58 -10.27
C VAL A 134 -4.64 -2.14 -10.73
N MET A 135 -5.63 -1.86 -11.59
CA MET A 135 -5.92 -0.50 -12.04
C MET A 135 -6.25 0.41 -10.85
N VAL A 136 -7.16 -0.01 -9.98
CA VAL A 136 -7.54 0.79 -8.79
C VAL A 136 -6.32 1.00 -7.88
N LEU A 137 -5.54 -0.04 -7.59
CA LEU A 137 -4.39 0.07 -6.69
C LEU A 137 -3.26 0.95 -7.22
N VAL A 138 -2.98 0.89 -8.52
CA VAL A 138 -1.90 1.66 -9.15
C VAL A 138 -2.31 3.12 -9.29
N ILE A 139 -3.55 3.40 -9.76
CA ILE A 139 -4.07 4.77 -9.86
C ILE A 139 -4.01 5.45 -8.49
N ALA A 140 -4.50 4.80 -7.43
CA ALA A 140 -4.48 5.34 -6.08
C ALA A 140 -3.07 5.64 -5.55
N LYS A 141 -2.03 5.00 -6.11
CA LYS A 141 -0.62 5.20 -5.70
C LYS A 141 0.12 6.25 -6.54
N PHE A 142 -0.50 6.82 -7.57
CA PHE A 142 0.16 7.87 -8.36
C PHE A 142 0.39 9.15 -7.54
N PRO A 143 1.51 9.86 -7.74
CA PRO A 143 1.78 11.13 -7.05
C PRO A 143 0.66 12.17 -7.23
N ASN A 144 0.05 12.20 -8.42
CA ASN A 144 -1.07 13.10 -8.74
C ASN A 144 -2.34 12.83 -7.92
N MET A 145 -2.46 11.65 -7.29
CA MET A 145 -3.58 11.29 -6.43
C MET A 145 -3.33 11.63 -4.95
N HIS A 146 -2.16 12.19 -4.61
CA HIS A 146 -1.85 12.55 -3.23
C HIS A 146 -2.84 13.60 -2.70
N LYS A 147 -3.54 13.27 -1.60
CA LYS A 147 -4.59 14.11 -0.98
C LYS A 147 -5.79 14.41 -1.88
N VAL A 148 -5.93 13.71 -3.00
CA VAL A 148 -7.10 13.81 -3.87
C VAL A 148 -8.22 12.93 -3.31
N ARG A 149 -9.41 13.50 -3.17
CA ARG A 149 -10.64 12.79 -2.80
C ARG A 149 -11.59 12.84 -4.00
N ILE A 150 -11.62 11.77 -4.79
CA ILE A 150 -12.46 11.72 -5.99
C ILE A 150 -13.93 11.90 -5.58
N PHE A 151 -14.60 12.88 -6.17
CA PHE A 151 -15.98 13.27 -5.84
C PHE A 151 -16.21 13.63 -4.35
N GLY A 152 -15.16 13.97 -3.60
CA GLY A 152 -15.26 14.24 -2.16
C GLY A 152 -15.48 13.00 -1.29
N ILE A 153 -15.42 11.79 -1.86
CA ILE A 153 -15.56 10.53 -1.10
C ILE A 153 -14.40 10.42 -0.10
N ASN A 154 -14.71 10.05 1.14
CA ASN A 154 -13.76 10.02 2.26
C ASN A 154 -13.13 11.39 2.55
N GLY A 155 -13.79 12.48 2.12
CA GLY A 155 -13.50 13.85 2.54
C GLY A 155 -13.92 14.08 3.99
N ASP A 156 -13.30 15.08 4.61
CA ASP A 156 -13.68 15.52 5.94
C ASP A 156 -14.84 16.52 5.86
N PRO A 157 -15.68 16.62 6.92
CA PRO A 157 -16.65 17.70 7.05
C PRO A 157 -16.01 19.09 7.08
#